data_AF-A0A396RMP6-F1
#
_entry.id   AF-A0A396RMP6-F1
#
_cell.length_a   1.000
_cell.length_b   1.000
_cell.length_c   1.000
_cell.angle_alpha   90.00
_cell.angle_beta   90.00
_cell.angle_gamma   90.00
#
_symmetry.space_group_name_H-M   'P 1'
#
loop_
_entity.id
_entity.type
_entity.pdbx_description
1 polymer ?
#
loop_
_entity_poly.entity_id
_entity_poly.type
_entity_poly.pdbx_seq_one_letter_code
_entity_poly.pdbx_strand_id
1 'polypeptide(L)'
;MTQSKAAGTVQRSEPQSVWSLGGPLLEGPAWVERDAALWFVDIKSRRIHRFDPAGGDKRSWDAPGQVGFVLPIAGGGFVAGLQEGLFRFDERDGSFTELARPEPDQPGNRLNDATVDPNGRLWFGSMDDGEIAKSGAIYRLAADGSCVPSSPLCSITNGPAVSPDGRTLYHVDTLHGIIHACALEEDGRLTGRREFARIPSTEGYPDGPTVDAEGCVWVGLYAGWGAKRFAPSGELLETVCFPVSAVTKLAFGGPNLTTVYATTANKHLKPEEREREPQAGDLFAFEVSVPGLPSAEISVGV
;
A
#
# COMPACT_ATOMS: atom_id res chain seq x y z
N MET A 1 -27.99 24.15 6.58
CA MET A 1 -26.74 24.70 7.15
C MET A 1 -26.28 23.77 8.26
N THR A 2 -25.58 22.70 7.89
CA THR A 2 -24.92 21.80 8.82
C THR A 2 -23.57 22.43 9.16
N GLN A 3 -23.35 22.71 10.44
CA GLN A 3 -22.09 23.22 10.94
C GLN A 3 -21.00 22.18 10.64
N SER A 4 -20.03 22.54 9.82
CA SER A 4 -18.76 21.84 9.69
C SER A 4 -18.09 21.89 11.06
N LYS A 5 -18.09 20.77 11.80
CA LYS A 5 -17.14 20.58 12.89
C LYS A 5 -15.77 20.59 12.22
N ALA A 6 -14.94 21.60 12.53
CA ALA A 6 -13.52 21.50 12.26
C ALA A 6 -13.05 20.19 12.90
N ALA A 7 -12.73 19.19 12.07
CA ALA A 7 -12.23 17.91 12.53
C ALA A 7 -10.88 18.19 13.18
N GLY A 8 -10.80 17.99 14.50
CA GLY A 8 -9.51 18.09 15.19
C GLY A 8 -8.54 17.03 14.68
N THR A 9 -7.25 17.29 14.84
CA THR A 9 -6.15 16.34 14.60
C THR A 9 -6.49 14.96 15.14
N VAL A 10 -6.47 13.94 14.28
CA VAL A 10 -6.74 12.55 14.67
C VAL A 10 -5.48 11.85 15.16
N GLN A 11 -4.29 12.30 14.77
CA GLN A 11 -3.01 11.84 15.31
C GLN A 11 -2.94 12.05 16.83
N ARG A 12 -2.52 11.01 17.55
CA ARG A 12 -2.40 10.97 19.03
C ARG A 12 -0.97 10.79 19.52
N SER A 13 -0.07 10.29 18.68
CA SER A 13 1.36 10.19 18.98
C SER A 13 2.21 10.54 17.76
N GLU A 14 3.46 10.89 17.99
CA GLU A 14 4.45 11.04 16.92
C GLU A 14 4.81 9.68 16.30
N PRO A 15 5.15 9.60 15.00
CA PRO A 15 5.74 8.41 14.39
C PRO A 15 7.04 7.99 15.07
N GLN A 16 7.12 6.72 15.47
CA GLN A 16 8.29 6.11 16.09
C GLN A 16 8.76 4.91 15.28
N SER A 17 10.07 4.75 15.09
CA SER A 17 10.62 3.52 14.48
C SER A 17 10.41 2.35 15.44
N VAL A 18 9.75 1.30 14.96
CA VAL A 18 9.44 0.07 15.72
C VAL A 18 10.26 -1.13 15.24
N TRP A 19 10.83 -1.03 14.05
CA TRP A 19 11.81 -1.99 13.55
C TRP A 19 12.82 -1.31 12.65
N SER A 20 14.05 -1.20 13.16
CA SER A 20 15.18 -0.74 12.37
C SER A 20 15.60 -1.80 11.35
N LEU A 21 15.34 -1.51 10.08
CA LEU A 21 15.60 -2.39 8.95
C LEU A 21 16.59 -1.77 7.98
N GLY A 22 16.55 -0.45 7.80
CA GLY A 22 17.31 0.24 6.76
C GLY A 22 17.01 -0.30 5.35
N GLY A 23 15.77 -0.74 5.12
CA GLY A 23 15.34 -1.36 3.87
C GLY A 23 15.36 -0.36 2.70
N PRO A 24 15.92 -0.73 1.54
CA PRO A 24 15.91 0.13 0.36
C PRO A 24 14.50 0.57 -0.06
N LEU A 25 13.51 -0.33 -0.05
CA LEU A 25 12.15 0.02 -0.45
C LEU A 25 11.14 -0.87 0.28
N LEU A 26 10.83 -0.52 1.53
CA LEU A 26 9.76 -1.20 2.26
C LEU A 26 8.40 -0.77 1.71
N GLU A 27 7.49 -1.71 1.54
CA GLU A 27 6.18 -1.49 0.92
C GLU A 27 5.13 -2.52 1.36
N GLY A 28 3.90 -2.34 0.90
CA GLY A 28 2.80 -3.27 1.03
C GLY A 28 2.45 -3.68 2.47
N PRO A 29 2.47 -2.78 3.48
CA PRO A 29 2.06 -3.15 4.82
C PRO A 29 0.58 -3.56 4.84
N ALA A 30 0.31 -4.68 5.49
CA ALA A 30 -1.01 -5.25 5.69
C ALA A 30 -1.09 -5.85 7.10
N TRP A 31 -2.06 -5.40 7.89
CA TRP A 31 -2.35 -6.02 9.17
C TRP A 31 -3.15 -7.30 8.95
N VAL A 32 -2.71 -8.40 9.56
CA VAL A 32 -3.38 -9.70 9.43
C VAL A 32 -3.90 -10.11 10.80
N GLU A 33 -5.22 -10.02 10.98
CA GLU A 33 -5.88 -10.19 12.28
C GLU A 33 -5.63 -11.56 12.90
N ARG A 34 -5.75 -12.63 12.10
CA ARG A 34 -5.50 -14.02 12.54
C ARG A 34 -4.08 -14.24 13.08
N ASP A 35 -3.13 -13.42 12.63
CA ASP A 35 -1.73 -13.51 13.05
C ASP A 35 -1.38 -12.49 14.13
N ALA A 36 -2.28 -11.54 14.41
CA ALA A 36 -2.03 -10.33 15.20
C ALA A 36 -0.70 -9.66 14.82
N ALA A 37 -0.41 -9.58 13.53
CA ALA A 37 0.88 -9.13 13.02
C ALA A 37 0.75 -8.30 11.75
N LEU A 38 1.73 -7.42 11.56
CA LEU A 38 1.92 -6.69 10.33
C LEU A 38 2.77 -7.52 9.37
N TRP A 39 2.27 -7.71 8.16
CA TRP A 39 3.03 -8.24 7.03
C TRP A 39 3.38 -7.11 6.08
N PHE A 40 4.57 -7.13 5.51
CA PHE A 40 5.04 -6.13 4.56
C PHE A 40 6.22 -6.70 3.77
N VAL A 41 6.73 -5.95 2.82
CA VAL A 41 7.79 -6.42 1.93
C VAL A 41 8.93 -5.43 1.84
N ASP A 42 10.08 -5.90 1.38
CA ASP A 42 11.14 -5.07 0.83
C ASP A 42 11.33 -5.46 -0.64
N ILE A 43 10.89 -4.56 -1.53
CA ILE A 43 10.84 -4.81 -2.97
C ILE A 43 12.24 -5.06 -3.51
N LYS A 44 13.20 -4.22 -3.14
CA LYS A 44 14.56 -4.23 -3.71
C LYS A 44 15.46 -5.25 -3.01
N SER A 45 15.21 -5.56 -1.74
CA SER A 45 15.91 -6.67 -1.06
C SER A 45 15.29 -8.04 -1.35
N ARG A 46 14.10 -8.10 -1.98
CA ARG A 46 13.36 -9.34 -2.28
C ARG A 46 13.01 -10.11 -1.00
N ARG A 47 12.39 -9.42 -0.04
CA ARG A 47 12.05 -9.99 1.26
C ARG A 47 10.57 -9.79 1.56
N ILE A 48 9.97 -10.80 2.19
CA ILE A 48 8.70 -10.67 2.91
C ILE A 48 9.02 -10.59 4.39
N HIS A 49 8.33 -9.73 5.13
CA HIS A 49 8.52 -9.49 6.55
C HIS A 49 7.21 -9.71 7.32
N ARG A 50 7.33 -10.23 8.54
CA ARG A 50 6.27 -10.29 9.54
C ARG A 50 6.75 -9.65 10.83
N PHE A 51 5.96 -8.74 11.39
CA PHE A 51 6.21 -8.05 12.64
C PHE A 51 5.03 -8.24 13.61
N ASP A 52 5.29 -8.93 14.73
CA ASP A 52 4.36 -9.04 15.85
C ASP A 52 4.65 -7.92 16.87
N PRO A 53 3.76 -6.92 17.01
CA PRO A 53 3.98 -5.80 17.91
C PRO A 53 3.85 -6.17 19.39
N ALA A 54 3.14 -7.24 19.74
CA ALA A 54 2.89 -7.64 21.14
C ALA A 54 3.97 -8.60 21.65
N GLY A 55 4.33 -9.60 20.86
CA GLY A 55 5.38 -10.57 21.17
C GLY A 55 6.79 -10.07 20.85
N GLY A 56 6.92 -9.08 19.95
CA GLY A 56 8.19 -8.59 19.44
C GLY A 56 8.84 -9.49 18.38
N ASP A 57 8.17 -10.60 18.02
CA ASP A 57 8.62 -11.57 17.02
C ASP A 57 8.73 -10.91 15.64
N LYS A 58 9.91 -11.06 15.04
CA LYS A 58 10.27 -10.53 13.71
C LYS A 58 10.74 -11.68 12.84
N ARG A 59 10.10 -11.87 11.68
CA ARG A 59 10.47 -12.93 10.73
C ARG A 59 10.57 -12.37 9.32
N SER A 60 11.45 -12.99 8.54
CA SER A 60 11.67 -12.62 7.14
C SER A 60 11.85 -13.86 6.28
N TRP A 61 11.34 -13.81 5.05
CA TRP A 61 11.49 -14.84 4.03
C TRP A 61 12.12 -14.23 2.79
N ASP A 62 12.95 -15.00 2.09
CA ASP A 62 13.48 -14.62 0.78
C ASP A 62 12.43 -14.88 -0.29
N ALA A 63 12.21 -13.89 -1.16
CA ALA A 63 11.38 -14.02 -2.35
C ALA A 63 12.26 -14.29 -3.58
N PRO A 64 11.79 -15.08 -4.56
CA PRO A 64 12.59 -15.41 -5.75
C PRO A 64 12.77 -14.20 -6.70
N GLY A 65 12.00 -13.13 -6.51
CA GLY A 65 12.08 -11.89 -7.30
C GLY A 65 11.66 -10.67 -6.47
N GLN A 66 11.65 -9.50 -7.10
CA GLN A 66 11.14 -8.28 -6.45
C GLN A 66 9.67 -8.50 -6.09
N VAL A 67 9.33 -8.30 -4.81
CA VAL A 67 8.01 -8.57 -4.26
C VAL A 67 7.38 -7.24 -3.84
N GLY A 68 6.30 -6.83 -4.49
CA GLY A 68 5.64 -5.53 -4.27
C GLY A 68 4.63 -5.55 -3.11
N PHE A 69 3.98 -6.70 -2.90
CA PHE A 69 3.00 -6.87 -1.83
C PHE A 69 2.87 -8.33 -1.39
N VAL A 70 2.29 -8.53 -0.21
CA VAL A 70 1.86 -9.81 0.33
C VAL A 70 0.51 -9.62 1.02
N LEU A 71 -0.52 -10.36 0.62
CA LEU A 71 -1.89 -10.19 1.11
C LEU A 71 -2.53 -11.53 1.48
N PRO A 72 -3.31 -11.59 2.59
CA PRO A 72 -3.84 -12.84 3.12
C PRO A 72 -4.93 -13.44 2.22
N ILE A 73 -4.92 -14.76 2.09
CA ILE A 73 -5.99 -15.54 1.45
C ILE A 73 -6.97 -16.03 2.52
N ALA A 74 -8.26 -16.00 2.21
CA ALA A 74 -9.31 -16.59 3.01
C ALA A 74 -9.11 -18.11 3.12
N GLY A 75 -9.02 -18.63 4.35
CA GLY A 75 -8.69 -20.03 4.60
C GLY A 75 -7.18 -20.33 4.69
N GLY A 76 -6.32 -19.31 4.61
CA GLY A 76 -4.89 -19.40 4.96
C GLY A 76 -3.94 -19.27 3.78
N GLY A 77 -2.68 -18.95 4.11
CA GLY A 77 -1.65 -18.56 3.14
C GLY A 77 -1.84 -17.13 2.62
N PHE A 78 -1.04 -16.80 1.60
CA PHE A 78 -0.94 -15.45 1.05
C PHE A 78 -0.84 -15.47 -0.48
N VAL A 79 -1.24 -14.37 -1.12
CA VAL A 79 -0.77 -14.02 -2.46
C VAL A 79 0.34 -12.99 -2.35
N ALA A 80 1.44 -13.24 -3.04
CA ALA A 80 2.53 -12.30 -3.24
C ALA A 80 2.56 -11.82 -4.69
N GLY A 81 2.71 -10.52 -4.89
CA GLY A 81 2.93 -9.91 -6.20
C GLY A 81 4.42 -9.81 -6.48
N LEU A 82 4.96 -10.75 -7.26
CA LEU A 82 6.34 -10.70 -7.74
C LEU A 82 6.43 -9.92 -9.05
N GLN A 83 7.64 -9.50 -9.43
CA GLN A 83 7.91 -8.84 -10.71
C GLN A 83 7.27 -9.58 -11.91
N GLU A 84 7.36 -10.91 -11.90
CA GLU A 84 6.86 -11.75 -12.98
C GLU A 84 5.35 -12.01 -12.95
N GLY A 85 4.69 -11.81 -11.81
CA GLY A 85 3.27 -12.13 -11.65
C GLY A 85 2.83 -12.42 -10.22
N LEU A 86 1.65 -13.02 -10.09
CA LEU A 86 1.04 -13.41 -8.83
C LEU A 86 1.47 -14.83 -8.45
N PHE A 87 1.83 -15.01 -7.18
CA PHE A 87 2.24 -16.28 -6.61
C PHE A 87 1.52 -16.52 -5.30
N ARG A 88 1.12 -17.77 -5.03
CA ARG A 88 0.76 -18.21 -3.70
C ARG A 88 2.03 -18.37 -2.88
N PHE A 89 2.08 -17.72 -1.73
CA PHE A 89 3.17 -17.81 -0.75
C PHE A 89 2.71 -18.60 0.48
N ASP A 90 3.50 -19.60 0.88
CA ASP A 90 3.30 -20.38 2.10
C ASP A 90 4.36 -20.01 3.13
N GLU A 91 3.94 -19.35 4.21
CA GLU A 91 4.84 -18.86 5.25
C GLU A 91 5.51 -19.96 6.07
N ARG A 92 4.99 -21.19 6.04
CA ARG A 92 5.49 -22.31 6.86
C ARG A 92 6.80 -22.86 6.33
N ASP A 93 6.95 -22.90 5.00
CA ASP A 93 8.15 -23.40 4.33
C ASP A 93 8.83 -22.35 3.42
N GLY A 94 8.20 -21.20 3.20
CA GLY A 94 8.71 -20.11 2.38
C GLY A 94 8.55 -20.36 0.87
N SER A 95 7.73 -21.33 0.45
CA SER A 95 7.55 -21.69 -0.95
C SER A 95 6.65 -20.71 -1.70
N PHE A 96 6.88 -20.62 -3.01
CA PHE A 96 6.10 -19.82 -3.95
C PHE A 96 5.57 -20.69 -5.08
N THR A 97 4.27 -20.63 -5.34
CA THR A 97 3.62 -21.33 -6.45
C THR A 97 2.94 -20.32 -7.36
N GLU A 98 3.26 -20.33 -8.65
CA GLU A 98 2.69 -19.38 -9.61
C GLU A 98 1.17 -19.50 -9.72
N LEU A 99 0.48 -18.36 -9.79
CA LEU A 99 -0.96 -18.26 -10.02
C LEU A 99 -1.26 -17.65 -11.39
N ALA A 100 -0.66 -16.50 -11.71
CA ALA A 100 -0.94 -15.78 -12.94
C ALA A 100 0.20 -14.84 -13.34
N ARG A 101 0.38 -14.64 -14.64
CA ARG A 101 1.31 -13.65 -15.22
C ARG A 101 0.50 -12.61 -15.99
N PRO A 102 0.28 -11.40 -15.43
CA PRO A 102 -0.54 -10.38 -16.10
C PRO A 102 0.15 -9.78 -17.33
N GLU A 103 1.48 -9.74 -17.34
CA GLU A 103 2.27 -9.02 -18.36
C GLU A 103 3.49 -9.84 -18.83
N PRO A 104 3.30 -11.08 -19.35
CA PRO A 104 4.42 -11.97 -19.70
C PRO A 104 5.35 -11.38 -20.78
N ASP A 105 4.85 -10.48 -21.61
CA ASP A 105 5.59 -9.82 -22.69
C ASP A 105 6.22 -8.47 -22.28
N GLN A 106 6.13 -8.07 -21.00
CA GLN A 106 6.68 -6.81 -20.48
C GLN A 106 7.71 -7.07 -19.35
N PRO A 107 8.89 -7.64 -19.65
CA PRO A 107 9.88 -7.99 -18.63
C PRO A 107 10.48 -6.80 -17.87
N GLY A 108 10.33 -5.58 -18.40
CA GLY A 108 10.71 -4.34 -17.72
C GLY A 108 9.69 -3.87 -16.68
N ASN A 109 8.47 -4.40 -16.72
CA ASN A 109 7.47 -4.10 -15.72
C ASN A 109 7.64 -4.99 -14.48
N ARG A 110 7.09 -4.52 -13.36
CA ARG A 110 6.88 -5.28 -12.12
C ARG A 110 5.53 -4.96 -11.51
N LEU A 111 5.03 -5.86 -10.67
CA LEU A 111 3.94 -5.53 -9.76
C LEU A 111 4.45 -4.60 -8.65
N ASN A 112 3.62 -3.63 -8.26
CA ASN A 112 4.00 -2.58 -7.31
C ASN A 112 3.20 -2.67 -6.02
N ASP A 113 1.93 -2.30 -6.06
CA ASP A 113 1.09 -2.22 -4.86
C ASP A 113 -0.26 -2.91 -5.08
N ALA A 114 -0.94 -3.29 -3.99
CA ALA A 114 -2.20 -4.01 -4.03
C ALA A 114 -3.10 -3.73 -2.82
N THR A 115 -4.38 -4.11 -2.97
CA THR A 115 -5.35 -4.20 -1.89
C THR A 115 -6.38 -5.29 -2.19
N VAL A 116 -7.18 -5.62 -1.19
CA VAL A 116 -8.34 -6.50 -1.32
C VAL A 116 -9.59 -5.68 -1.06
N ASP A 117 -10.56 -5.75 -1.97
CA ASP A 117 -11.84 -5.08 -1.75
C ASP A 117 -12.74 -5.86 -0.77
N PRO A 118 -13.82 -5.26 -0.24
CA PRO A 118 -14.73 -5.95 0.70
C PRO A 118 -15.41 -7.21 0.13
N ASN A 119 -15.39 -7.42 -1.19
CA ASN A 119 -15.91 -8.61 -1.85
C ASN A 119 -14.82 -9.68 -2.07
N GLY A 120 -13.63 -9.49 -1.48
CA GLY A 120 -12.53 -10.44 -1.53
C GLY A 120 -11.78 -10.47 -2.86
N ARG A 121 -11.94 -9.45 -3.71
CA ARG A 121 -11.24 -9.34 -4.99
C ARG A 121 -9.89 -8.67 -4.79
N LEU A 122 -8.84 -9.31 -5.31
CA LEU A 122 -7.50 -8.72 -5.36
C LEU A 122 -7.41 -7.67 -6.46
N TRP A 123 -6.98 -6.47 -6.09
CA TRP A 123 -6.66 -5.37 -6.99
C TRP A 123 -5.20 -5.00 -6.85
N PHE A 124 -4.49 -4.81 -7.95
CA PHE A 124 -3.05 -4.60 -7.92
C PHE A 124 -2.56 -3.77 -9.10
N GLY A 125 -1.47 -3.04 -8.92
CA GLY A 125 -0.84 -2.22 -9.95
C GLY A 125 0.44 -2.84 -10.53
N SER A 126 0.67 -2.61 -11.82
CA SER A 126 1.97 -2.80 -12.47
C SER A 126 2.63 -1.45 -12.78
N MET A 127 3.94 -1.45 -12.98
CA MET A 127 4.70 -0.28 -13.42
C MET A 127 5.98 -0.68 -14.12
N ASP A 128 6.56 0.24 -14.89
CA ASP A 128 7.95 0.14 -15.34
C ASP A 128 8.90 0.19 -14.13
N ASP A 129 9.73 -0.83 -13.94
CA ASP A 129 10.67 -0.85 -12.81
C ASP A 129 11.74 0.25 -12.93
N GLY A 130 11.99 0.71 -14.15
CA GLY A 130 12.85 1.86 -14.43
C GLY A 130 12.24 3.22 -14.07
N GLU A 131 10.94 3.28 -13.78
CA GLU A 131 10.19 4.51 -13.49
C GLU A 131 10.20 5.54 -14.64
N ILE A 132 10.33 5.07 -15.90
CA ILE A 132 10.45 5.91 -17.10
C ILE A 132 9.24 5.74 -18.00
N ALA A 133 8.89 4.49 -18.33
CA ALA A 133 7.84 4.19 -19.29
C ALA A 133 6.44 4.29 -18.68
N LYS A 134 5.49 4.79 -19.46
CA LYS A 134 4.06 4.79 -19.11
C LYS A 134 3.41 3.46 -19.49
N SER A 135 3.82 2.39 -18.82
CA SER A 135 3.39 1.00 -19.10
C SER A 135 2.60 0.35 -17.97
N GLY A 136 2.43 1.02 -16.83
CA GLY A 136 1.74 0.48 -15.67
C GLY A 136 0.23 0.54 -15.78
N ALA A 137 -0.47 -0.42 -15.18
CA ALA A 137 -1.93 -0.45 -15.12
C ALA A 137 -2.44 -1.05 -13.80
N ILE A 138 -3.66 -0.68 -13.39
CA ILE A 138 -4.40 -1.38 -12.34
C ILE A 138 -5.08 -2.59 -12.94
N TYR A 139 -4.92 -3.74 -12.28
CA TYR A 139 -5.54 -5.01 -12.60
C TYR A 139 -6.45 -5.47 -11.46
N ARG A 140 -7.36 -6.38 -11.82
CA ARG A 140 -8.14 -7.20 -10.88
C ARG A 140 -7.92 -8.67 -11.19
N LEU A 141 -7.75 -9.49 -10.17
CA LEU A 141 -7.81 -10.95 -10.31
C LEU A 141 -9.29 -11.39 -10.42
N ALA A 142 -9.67 -11.95 -11.57
CA ALA A 142 -11.01 -12.44 -11.82
C ALA A 142 -11.22 -13.83 -11.19
N ALA A 143 -12.49 -14.24 -11.07
CA ALA A 143 -12.87 -15.52 -10.45
C ALA A 143 -12.30 -16.75 -11.17
N ASP A 144 -11.98 -16.64 -12.45
CA ASP A 144 -11.34 -17.70 -13.25
C ASP A 144 -9.80 -17.69 -13.17
N GLY A 145 -9.22 -16.82 -12.33
CA GLY A 145 -7.78 -16.65 -12.19
C GLY A 145 -7.13 -15.72 -13.22
N SER A 146 -7.90 -15.16 -14.16
CA SER A 146 -7.37 -14.21 -15.15
C SER A 146 -7.14 -12.81 -14.56
N CYS A 147 -6.09 -12.13 -15.01
CA CYS A 147 -5.80 -10.76 -14.61
C CYS A 147 -6.45 -9.78 -15.59
N VAL A 148 -7.43 -8.99 -15.12
CA VAL A 148 -8.20 -8.06 -15.96
C VAL A 148 -7.68 -6.63 -15.81
N PRO A 149 -7.10 -6.02 -16.87
CA PRO A 149 -6.69 -4.62 -16.83
C PRO A 149 -7.91 -3.71 -16.68
N SER A 150 -7.83 -2.78 -15.75
CA SER A 150 -8.98 -2.01 -15.24
C SER A 150 -8.75 -0.50 -15.21
N SER A 151 -7.59 -0.01 -15.63
CA SER A 151 -7.30 1.42 -15.78
C SER A 151 -6.60 1.73 -17.11
N PRO A 152 -6.63 3.00 -17.56
CA PRO A 152 -5.65 3.49 -18.53
C PRO A 152 -4.23 3.39 -17.96
N LEU A 153 -3.24 3.39 -18.85
CA LEU A 153 -1.83 3.32 -18.47
C LEU A 153 -1.39 4.53 -17.63
N CYS A 154 -0.53 4.31 -16.66
CA CYS A 154 0.19 5.32 -15.88
C CYS A 154 1.66 4.92 -15.68
N SER A 155 2.50 5.86 -15.24
CA SER A 155 3.94 5.61 -15.12
C SER A 155 4.28 4.79 -13.88
N ILE A 156 3.71 5.17 -12.74
CA ILE A 156 3.87 4.47 -11.47
C ILE A 156 2.48 4.33 -10.87
N THR A 157 1.93 3.11 -10.87
CA THR A 157 0.70 2.82 -10.14
C THR A 157 1.05 2.68 -8.67
N ASN A 158 0.43 3.49 -7.82
CA ASN A 158 0.38 3.23 -6.39
C ASN A 158 -1.06 3.07 -5.91
N GLY A 159 -1.23 2.40 -4.78
CA GLY A 159 -2.51 1.80 -4.45
C GLY A 159 -2.80 0.56 -5.29
N PRO A 160 -4.02 0.01 -5.16
CA PRO A 160 -5.21 0.75 -4.81
C PRO A 160 -5.58 0.75 -3.33
N ALA A 161 -6.58 1.56 -2.98
CA ALA A 161 -7.37 1.45 -1.74
C ALA A 161 -8.86 1.53 -2.08
N VAL A 162 -9.73 1.02 -1.20
CA VAL A 162 -11.18 0.96 -1.46
C VAL A 162 -11.94 1.67 -0.33
N SER A 163 -12.99 2.41 -0.67
CA SER A 163 -13.86 3.08 0.30
C SER A 163 -14.58 2.08 1.21
N PRO A 164 -15.02 2.48 2.42
CA PRO A 164 -15.64 1.55 3.37
C PRO A 164 -16.91 0.88 2.84
N ASP A 165 -17.64 1.56 1.94
CA ASP A 165 -18.84 1.02 1.28
C ASP A 165 -18.54 0.14 0.06
N GLY A 166 -17.27 -0.03 -0.31
CA GLY A 166 -16.86 -0.84 -1.46
C GLY A 166 -17.17 -0.24 -2.83
N ARG A 167 -17.55 1.04 -2.90
CA ARG A 167 -18.07 1.67 -4.14
C ARG A 167 -17.08 2.61 -4.83
N THR A 168 -15.96 2.92 -4.20
CA THR A 168 -14.92 3.77 -4.77
C THR A 168 -13.57 3.09 -4.62
N LEU A 169 -12.85 2.96 -5.72
CA LEU A 169 -11.44 2.57 -5.72
C LEU A 169 -10.58 3.81 -5.95
N TYR A 170 -9.59 3.99 -5.09
CA TYR A 170 -8.58 5.04 -5.19
C TYR A 170 -7.29 4.44 -5.70
N HIS A 171 -6.64 5.10 -6.65
CA HIS A 171 -5.29 4.74 -7.09
C HIS A 171 -4.50 6.01 -7.43
N VAL A 172 -3.19 5.90 -7.43
CA VAL A 172 -2.28 7.03 -7.54
C VAL A 172 -1.47 6.95 -8.83
N ASP A 173 -1.34 8.09 -9.50
CA ASP A 173 -0.33 8.35 -10.53
C ASP A 173 0.76 9.22 -9.91
N THR A 174 1.80 8.56 -9.37
CA THR A 174 2.79 9.18 -8.49
C THR A 174 3.55 10.32 -9.18
N LEU A 175 4.02 10.13 -10.41
CA LEU A 175 4.81 11.15 -11.12
C LEU A 175 4.01 12.42 -11.45
N HIS A 176 2.69 12.30 -11.60
CA HIS A 176 1.81 13.46 -11.83
C HIS A 176 1.25 14.05 -10.53
N GLY A 177 1.51 13.41 -9.38
CA GLY A 177 0.99 13.83 -8.08
C GLY A 177 -0.52 13.71 -7.96
N ILE A 178 -1.16 12.81 -8.72
CA ILE A 178 -2.63 12.72 -8.78
C ILE A 178 -3.11 11.49 -8.02
N ILE A 179 -4.05 11.69 -7.11
CA ILE A 179 -4.87 10.63 -6.54
C ILE A 179 -6.17 10.60 -7.34
N HIS A 180 -6.45 9.47 -7.97
CA HIS A 180 -7.67 9.22 -8.72
C HIS A 180 -8.71 8.52 -7.85
N ALA A 181 -9.98 8.83 -8.08
CA ALA A 181 -11.12 8.03 -7.60
C ALA A 181 -11.91 7.50 -8.79
N CYS A 182 -12.25 6.22 -8.74
CA CYS A 182 -13.07 5.52 -9.71
C CYS A 182 -14.27 4.90 -9.00
N ALA A 183 -15.45 4.98 -9.60
CA ALA A 183 -16.58 4.18 -9.14
C ALA A 183 -16.26 2.69 -9.36
N LEU A 184 -16.43 1.89 -8.32
CA LEU A 184 -16.29 0.45 -8.35
C LEU A 184 -17.69 -0.16 -8.45
N GLU A 185 -18.02 -0.67 -9.63
CA GLU A 185 -19.30 -1.30 -9.91
C GLU A 185 -19.39 -2.70 -9.27
N GLU A 186 -20.60 -3.22 -9.11
CA GLU A 186 -20.83 -4.54 -8.50
C GLU A 186 -20.15 -5.67 -9.29
N ASP A 187 -20.14 -5.58 -10.63
CA ASP A 187 -19.42 -6.50 -11.52
C ASP A 187 -17.90 -6.31 -11.50
N GLY A 188 -17.42 -5.34 -10.72
CA GLY A 188 -16.04 -4.94 -10.51
C GLY A 188 -15.41 -4.25 -11.70
N ARG A 189 -16.19 -3.58 -12.56
CA ARG A 189 -15.67 -2.56 -13.48
C ARG A 189 -15.33 -1.28 -12.73
N LEU A 190 -14.27 -0.60 -13.18
CA LEU A 190 -13.97 0.76 -12.77
C LEU A 190 -14.54 1.76 -13.78
N THR A 191 -15.34 2.70 -13.31
CA THR A 191 -15.97 3.75 -14.14
C THR A 191 -15.77 5.14 -13.53
N GLY A 192 -16.13 6.18 -14.29
CA GLY A 192 -16.22 7.55 -13.74
C GLY A 192 -14.92 8.11 -13.13
N ARG A 193 -13.74 7.70 -13.64
CA ARG A 193 -12.45 8.16 -13.13
C ARG A 193 -12.39 9.68 -13.07
N ARG A 194 -12.07 10.21 -11.89
CA ARG A 194 -11.89 11.64 -11.64
C ARG A 194 -10.64 11.89 -10.79
N GLU A 195 -10.13 13.11 -10.84
CA GLU A 195 -9.17 13.60 -9.85
C GLU A 195 -9.88 13.70 -8.49
N PHE A 196 -9.32 13.06 -7.48
CA PHE A 196 -9.79 13.13 -6.10
C PHE A 196 -9.03 14.21 -5.34
N ALA A 197 -7.71 14.16 -5.41
CA ALA A 197 -6.82 15.15 -4.83
C ALA A 197 -5.52 15.19 -5.63
N ARG A 198 -4.77 16.29 -5.47
CA ARG A 198 -3.47 16.49 -6.11
C ARG A 198 -2.47 17.00 -5.10
N ILE A 199 -1.27 16.42 -5.13
CA ILE A 199 -0.14 16.82 -4.29
C ILE A 199 0.91 17.44 -5.22
N PRO A 200 1.29 18.73 -5.00
CA PRO A 200 2.38 19.34 -5.74
C PRO A 200 3.70 18.61 -5.49
N SER A 201 4.54 18.46 -6.51
CA SER A 201 5.84 17.79 -6.37
C SER A 201 6.80 18.46 -5.39
N THR A 202 6.58 19.74 -5.07
CA THR A 202 7.30 20.47 -4.00
C THR A 202 6.99 19.94 -2.60
N GLU A 203 5.93 19.15 -2.44
CA GLU A 203 5.48 18.54 -1.18
C GLU A 203 5.72 17.01 -1.17
N GLY A 204 6.52 16.50 -2.11
CA GLY A 204 6.77 15.08 -2.31
C GLY A 204 5.80 14.45 -3.32
N TYR A 205 5.86 13.13 -3.42
CA TYR A 205 5.09 12.34 -4.36
C TYR A 205 4.14 11.41 -3.60
N PRO A 206 2.83 11.37 -3.96
CA PRO A 206 1.90 10.46 -3.33
C PRO A 206 2.27 9.02 -3.67
N ASP A 207 2.31 8.18 -2.65
CA ASP A 207 2.65 6.77 -2.75
C ASP A 207 1.42 5.92 -2.38
N GLY A 208 1.54 4.84 -1.61
CA GLY A 208 0.42 3.93 -1.30
C GLY A 208 -0.71 4.55 -0.45
N PRO A 209 -1.97 4.63 -0.96
CA PRO A 209 -3.13 5.05 -0.19
C PRO A 209 -3.69 3.94 0.73
N THR A 210 -4.38 4.35 1.79
CA THR A 210 -5.25 3.51 2.62
C THR A 210 -6.47 4.34 3.09
N VAL A 211 -7.49 3.71 3.69
CA VAL A 211 -8.74 4.38 4.09
C VAL A 211 -9.09 4.05 5.54
N ASP A 212 -9.53 5.07 6.28
CA ASP A 212 -10.03 4.91 7.66
C ASP A 212 -11.54 4.69 7.74
N ALA A 213 -12.06 4.41 8.93
CA ALA A 213 -13.47 4.14 9.18
C ALA A 213 -14.42 5.34 8.89
N GLU A 214 -13.89 6.56 8.78
CA GLU A 214 -14.65 7.75 8.37
C GLU A 214 -14.65 7.92 6.83
N GLY A 215 -13.99 7.02 6.10
CA GLY A 215 -13.81 7.10 4.65
C GLY A 215 -12.75 8.11 4.22
N CYS A 216 -11.90 8.59 5.14
CA CYS A 216 -10.82 9.49 4.78
C CYS A 216 -9.66 8.70 4.18
N VAL A 217 -9.07 9.26 3.11
CA VAL A 217 -7.96 8.65 2.37
C VAL A 217 -6.65 9.15 2.96
N TRP A 218 -5.82 8.22 3.40
CA TRP A 218 -4.47 8.48 3.90
C TRP A 218 -3.44 8.10 2.83
N VAL A 219 -2.42 8.93 2.63
CA VAL A 219 -1.39 8.71 1.60
C VAL A 219 0.00 9.03 2.15
N GLY A 220 0.94 8.10 2.04
CA GLY A 220 2.36 8.33 2.31
C GLY A 220 2.99 9.26 1.26
N LEU A 221 3.97 10.06 1.66
CA LEU A 221 4.66 10.98 0.77
C LEU A 221 6.12 10.57 0.59
N TYR A 222 6.44 10.09 -0.61
CA TYR A 222 7.81 9.85 -1.02
C TYR A 222 8.53 11.19 -1.26
N ALA A 223 9.70 11.40 -0.64
CA ALA A 223 10.41 12.67 -0.61
C ALA A 223 9.56 13.85 -0.06
N GLY A 224 8.56 13.57 0.78
CA GLY A 224 7.63 14.55 1.34
C GLY A 224 7.59 14.63 2.86
N TRP A 225 8.42 13.86 3.57
CA TRP A 225 8.58 13.93 5.03
C TRP A 225 7.29 13.69 5.83
N GLY A 226 6.37 12.87 5.31
CA GLY A 226 5.14 12.63 6.02
C GLY A 226 4.08 11.83 5.28
N ALA A 227 2.86 11.92 5.81
CA ALA A 227 1.65 11.40 5.21
C ALA A 227 0.52 12.44 5.31
N LYS A 228 -0.45 12.36 4.40
CA LYS A 228 -1.62 13.25 4.37
C LYS A 228 -2.92 12.46 4.50
N ARG A 229 -3.88 13.03 5.21
CA ARG A 229 -5.25 12.54 5.36
C ARG A 229 -6.22 13.49 4.65
N PHE A 230 -6.99 12.96 3.72
CA PHE A 230 -7.99 13.70 2.95
C PHE A 230 -9.39 13.25 3.32
N ALA A 231 -10.32 14.20 3.43
CA ALA A 231 -11.74 13.93 3.55
C ALA A 231 -12.26 13.17 2.32
N PRO A 232 -13.42 12.47 2.39
CA PRO A 232 -14.05 11.85 1.22
C PRO A 232 -14.36 12.83 0.08
N SER A 233 -14.37 14.14 0.35
CA SER A 233 -14.50 15.22 -0.64
C SER A 233 -13.22 15.51 -1.43
N GLY A 234 -12.05 15.05 -0.95
CA GLY A 234 -10.73 15.41 -1.47
C GLY A 234 -10.06 16.59 -0.73
N GLU A 235 -10.74 17.18 0.26
CA GLU A 235 -10.16 18.25 1.10
C GLU A 235 -9.06 17.69 2.02
N LEU A 236 -7.91 18.34 2.07
CA LEU A 236 -6.85 17.97 3.01
C LEU A 236 -7.28 18.30 4.44
N LEU A 237 -7.30 17.30 5.31
CA LEU A 237 -7.67 17.44 6.72
C LEU A 237 -6.45 17.55 7.63
N GLU A 238 -5.42 16.75 7.36
CA GLU A 238 -4.28 16.59 8.28
C GLU A 238 -3.01 16.15 7.54
N THR A 239 -1.87 16.59 8.06
CA THR A 239 -0.54 16.12 7.65
C THR A 239 0.18 15.59 8.89
N VAL A 240 0.65 14.34 8.82
CA VAL A 240 1.49 13.70 9.84
C VAL A 240 2.94 13.81 9.40
N CYS A 241 3.78 14.48 10.19
CA CYS A 241 5.20 14.64 9.90
C CYS A 241 6.00 13.41 10.34
N PHE A 242 6.99 13.02 9.54
CA PHE A 242 7.92 11.93 9.83
C PHE A 242 9.37 12.43 9.91
N PRO A 243 10.25 11.74 10.66
CA PRO A 243 11.67 12.08 10.72
C PRO A 243 12.48 11.59 9.50
N VAL A 244 11.80 11.04 8.49
CA VAL A 244 12.39 10.51 7.25
C VAL A 244 11.60 11.00 6.05
N SER A 245 12.29 11.21 4.94
CA SER A 245 11.73 11.87 3.75
C SER A 245 10.84 10.98 2.91
N ALA A 246 11.08 9.66 2.90
CA ALA A 246 10.42 8.71 1.99
C ALA A 246 9.48 7.75 2.73
N VAL A 247 8.26 8.21 3.01
CA VAL A 247 7.17 7.37 3.53
C VAL A 247 6.44 6.75 2.34
N THR A 248 6.37 5.42 2.30
CA THR A 248 5.87 4.67 1.13
C THR A 248 4.39 4.32 1.28
N LYS A 249 4.02 3.57 2.32
CA LYS A 249 2.61 3.16 2.51
C LYS A 249 2.25 3.03 3.99
N LEU A 250 0.96 3.19 4.26
CA LEU A 250 0.36 3.09 5.59
C LEU A 250 -0.59 1.89 5.69
N ALA A 251 -0.67 1.30 6.88
CA ALA A 251 -1.68 0.32 7.23
C ALA A 251 -2.16 0.51 8.67
N PHE A 252 -3.47 0.40 8.88
CA PHE A 252 -4.04 0.35 10.23
C PHE A 252 -3.89 -1.06 10.80
N GLY A 253 -3.60 -1.15 12.09
CA GLY A 253 -3.43 -2.42 12.79
C GLY A 253 -3.56 -2.27 14.31
N GLY A 254 -3.13 -3.32 15.01
CA GLY A 254 -3.42 -3.47 16.43
C GLY A 254 -4.86 -3.90 16.69
N PRO A 255 -5.19 -4.24 17.96
CA PRO A 255 -6.48 -4.86 18.30
C PRO A 255 -7.70 -3.96 18.06
N ASN A 256 -7.51 -2.64 18.05
CA ASN A 256 -8.57 -1.66 17.82
C ASN A 256 -8.44 -0.95 16.47
N LEU A 257 -7.45 -1.33 15.63
CA LEU A 257 -7.13 -0.68 14.37
C LEU A 257 -6.79 0.82 14.49
N THR A 258 -6.34 1.26 15.67
CA THR A 258 -5.95 2.66 15.95
C THR A 258 -4.44 2.90 15.87
N THR A 259 -3.65 1.84 15.71
CA THR A 259 -2.22 1.95 15.43
C THR A 259 -2.03 2.03 13.92
N VAL A 260 -1.39 3.08 13.42
CA VAL A 260 -0.97 3.19 12.03
C VAL A 260 0.48 2.77 11.92
N TYR A 261 0.74 1.74 11.12
CA TYR A 261 2.07 1.35 10.69
C TYR A 261 2.41 2.03 9.38
N ALA A 262 3.68 2.41 9.21
CA ALA A 262 4.18 3.08 8.02
C ALA A 262 5.48 2.44 7.55
N THR A 263 5.51 2.00 6.30
CA THR A 263 6.75 1.60 5.63
C THR A 263 7.46 2.82 5.07
N THR A 264 8.78 2.75 4.99
CA THR A 264 9.64 3.83 4.49
C THR A 264 10.76 3.27 3.62
N ALA A 265 11.49 4.13 2.92
CA ALA A 265 12.51 3.73 1.97
C ALA A 265 13.81 4.54 2.10
N ASN A 266 14.91 3.99 1.61
CA ASN A 266 16.17 4.72 1.43
C ASN A 266 16.78 4.55 0.03
N LYS A 267 16.08 3.90 -0.91
CA LYS A 267 16.51 3.61 -2.29
C LYS A 267 17.13 4.82 -2.98
N HIS A 268 16.47 5.97 -2.87
CA HIS A 268 16.85 7.20 -3.57
C HIS A 268 17.74 8.16 -2.76
N LEU A 269 18.07 7.81 -1.51
CA LEU A 269 18.97 8.62 -0.68
C LEU A 269 20.43 8.28 -0.98
N LYS A 270 21.25 9.31 -1.17
CA LYS A 270 22.72 9.21 -1.22
C LYS A 270 23.28 8.85 0.17
N PRO A 271 24.51 8.34 0.26
CA PRO A 271 25.13 8.00 1.55
C PRO A 271 25.07 9.12 2.59
N GLU A 272 25.39 10.36 2.18
CA GLU A 272 25.36 11.55 3.03
C GLU A 272 23.96 11.94 3.51
N GLU A 273 22.91 11.62 2.74
CA GLU A 273 21.51 11.85 3.11
C GLU A 273 21.05 10.77 4.09
N ARG A 274 21.46 9.51 3.89
CA ARG A 274 21.18 8.41 4.83
C ARG A 274 21.80 8.63 6.20
N GLU A 275 22.96 9.29 6.28
CA GLU A 275 23.56 9.71 7.55
C GLU A 275 22.70 10.75 8.29
N ARG A 276 21.97 11.60 7.55
CA ARG A 276 21.05 12.60 8.12
C ARG A 276 19.68 12.02 8.44
N GLU A 277 19.29 10.96 7.77
CA GLU A 277 18.04 10.22 7.95
C GLU A 277 18.33 8.78 8.40
N PRO A 278 18.90 8.58 9.62
CA PRO A 278 19.38 7.26 10.05
C PRO A 278 18.28 6.20 10.19
N GLN A 279 17.01 6.61 10.20
CA GLN A 279 15.84 5.73 10.27
C GLN A 279 15.19 5.51 8.89
N ALA A 280 15.76 6.02 7.80
CA ALA A 280 15.21 5.83 6.46
C ALA A 280 15.27 4.35 6.05
N GLY A 281 14.12 3.78 5.70
CA GLY A 281 13.98 2.34 5.47
C GLY A 281 13.59 1.54 6.71
N ASP A 282 13.16 2.20 7.79
CA ASP A 282 12.58 1.53 8.96
C ASP A 282 11.07 1.38 8.84
N LEU A 283 10.51 0.47 9.65
CA LEU A 283 9.08 0.41 9.93
C LEU A 283 8.75 1.37 11.09
N PHE A 284 7.77 2.23 10.87
CA PHE A 284 7.26 3.18 11.87
C PHE A 284 5.87 2.81 12.36
N ALA A 285 5.51 3.29 13.56
CA ALA A 285 4.16 3.25 14.08
C ALA A 285 3.76 4.56 14.80
N PHE A 286 2.48 4.90 14.78
CA PHE A 286 1.88 5.96 15.60
C PHE A 286 0.40 5.67 15.88
N GLU A 287 -0.17 6.34 16.89
CA GLU A 287 -1.57 6.18 17.28
C GLU A 287 -2.46 7.28 16.69
N VAL A 288 -3.69 6.91 16.35
CA VAL A 288 -4.75 7.82 15.89
C VAL A 288 -6.05 7.57 16.67
N SER A 289 -6.98 8.53 16.67
CA SER A 289 -8.31 8.33 17.28
C SER A 289 -9.37 7.75 16.34
N VAL A 290 -9.14 7.74 15.03
CA VAL A 290 -10.06 7.15 14.06
C VAL A 290 -9.47 5.81 13.60
N PRO A 291 -10.16 4.69 13.83
CA PRO A 291 -9.63 3.39 13.47
C PRO A 291 -9.64 3.19 11.95
N GLY A 292 -8.82 2.25 11.49
CA GLY A 292 -8.92 1.68 10.15
C GLY A 292 -10.14 0.78 9.96
N LEU A 293 -10.14 0.07 8.84
CA LEU A 293 -11.10 -0.99 8.53
C LEU A 293 -10.49 -2.37 8.80
N PRO A 294 -11.29 -3.37 9.18
CA PRO A 294 -10.85 -4.76 9.19
C PRO A 294 -10.25 -5.15 7.83
N SER A 295 -9.12 -5.84 7.84
CA SER A 295 -8.46 -6.26 6.61
C SER A 295 -9.30 -7.29 5.87
N ALA A 296 -9.63 -7.01 4.61
CA ALA A 296 -10.25 -7.98 3.73
C ALA A 296 -9.23 -9.06 3.31
N GLU A 297 -9.71 -10.29 3.11
CA GLU A 297 -8.90 -11.42 2.65
C GLU A 297 -9.29 -11.82 1.23
N ILE A 298 -8.31 -12.25 0.44
CA ILE A 298 -8.54 -12.67 -0.95
C ILE A 298 -9.36 -13.96 -0.93
N SER A 299 -10.51 -13.96 -1.59
CA SER A 299 -11.39 -15.13 -1.71
C SER A 299 -11.87 -15.39 -3.14
N VAL A 300 -11.40 -14.59 -4.09
CA VAL A 300 -11.77 -14.69 -5.52
C VAL A 300 -10.52 -14.97 -6.35
N GLY A 301 -10.57 -16.02 -7.18
CA GLY A 301 -9.55 -16.32 -8.20
C GLY A 301 -8.26 -16.97 -7.68
N VAL A 302 -8.22 -17.42 -6.42
CA VAL A 302 -7.05 -18.02 -5.74
C VAL A 302 -7.28 -19.45 -5.28
#